data_AF-A0A5N5SR26-F1
#
_entry.id   AF-A0A5N5SR26-F1
#
_cell.length_a   1.000
_cell.length_b   1.000
_cell.length_c   1.000
_cell.angle_alpha   90.00
_cell.angle_beta   90.00
_cell.angle_gamma   90.00
#
_symmetry.space_group_name_H-M   'P 1'
#
loop_
_entity.id
_entity.type
_entity.pdbx_description
1 polymer ?
#
loop_
_entity_poly.entity_id
_entity_poly.type
_entity_poly.pdbx_seq_one_letter_code
_entity_poly.pdbx_strand_id
1 'polypeptide(L)'
;MDNEKGFGVVDNCVFAGMLIISAVIGLYISYKGSKSPEEFLMGNRSLKPLPVSLSLITSYITAIALIGFPAEVYANGLQISTIALGCPLAIIFSSYFLLPVLYSLKLTSINEYIELRFKSKRLRFVIFLLSMAKALAANGIGLYAPTIALSSVTNLSTLNSIFILGIICTLYSSFGGIKAVIWTDAFQFSVMLIGLMTVVGVGCDQNGGVIETLHVASEGGRLEMFNMSLSPFVRHTFLNTMVFGFFYQLRMYSSEQVNIQRICAVKSVKNARR
;
A
#
# COMPACT_ATOMS: atom_id res chain seq x y z
N MET A 1 -26.67 26.18 -14.65
CA MET A 1 -26.57 27.07 -13.48
C MET A 1 -26.50 26.19 -12.25
N ASP A 2 -25.26 25.84 -11.92
CA ASP A 2 -24.67 25.69 -10.59
C ASP A 2 -25.44 24.87 -9.54
N ASN A 3 -25.10 23.59 -9.52
CA ASN A 3 -24.85 22.90 -8.25
C ASN A 3 -23.60 22.04 -8.47
N GLU A 4 -22.44 22.67 -8.49
CA GLU A 4 -21.18 21.96 -8.19
C GLU A 4 -21.35 21.38 -6.78
N LYS A 5 -21.77 20.12 -6.70
CA LYS A 5 -21.79 19.38 -5.44
C LYS A 5 -20.34 19.06 -5.07
N GLY A 6 -19.60 20.09 -4.64
CA GLY A 6 -18.34 19.94 -3.94
C GLY A 6 -18.57 19.25 -2.59
N PHE A 7 -17.48 18.89 -1.91
CA PHE A 7 -17.57 18.26 -0.59
C PHE A 7 -18.48 19.05 0.35
N GLY A 8 -19.46 18.36 0.92
CA GLY A 8 -20.30 18.91 1.98
C GLY A 8 -19.45 19.22 3.22
N VAL A 9 -20.02 19.97 4.16
CA VAL A 9 -19.36 20.25 5.44
C VAL A 9 -18.97 18.94 6.14
N VAL A 10 -19.84 17.93 6.08
CA VAL A 10 -19.58 16.60 6.66
C VAL A 10 -18.37 15.92 6.02
N ASP A 11 -18.26 15.94 4.69
CA ASP A 11 -17.15 15.29 3.98
C ASP A 11 -15.82 15.98 4.29
N ASN A 12 -15.83 17.31 4.31
CA ASN A 12 -14.66 18.10 4.71
C ASN A 12 -14.25 17.83 6.16
N CYS A 13 -15.21 17.67 7.07
CA CYS A 13 -14.95 17.30 8.46
C CYS A 13 -14.36 15.89 8.58
N VAL A 14 -14.86 14.91 7.81
CA VAL A 14 -14.33 13.55 7.80
C VAL A 14 -12.91 13.53 7.25
N PHE A 15 -12.67 14.23 6.14
CA PHE A 15 -11.35 14.33 5.52
C PHE A 15 -10.33 15.02 6.44
N ALA A 16 -10.67 16.20 6.97
CA ALA A 16 -9.83 16.92 7.92
C ALA A 16 -9.62 16.11 9.20
N GLY A 17 -10.66 15.44 9.71
CA GLY A 17 -10.58 14.56 10.87
C GLY A 17 -9.60 13.40 10.66
N MET A 18 -9.62 12.76 9.50
CA MET A 18 -8.67 11.70 9.15
C MET A 18 -7.22 12.19 9.17
N LEU A 19 -6.95 13.37 8.61
CA LEU A 19 -5.61 13.98 8.60
C LEU A 19 -5.16 14.38 10.01
N ILE A 20 -6.06 14.99 10.80
CA ILE A 20 -5.78 15.40 12.19
C ILE A 20 -5.50 14.18 13.06
N ILE A 21 -6.32 13.13 12.98
CA ILE A 21 -6.10 11.89 13.76
C ILE A 21 -4.75 11.28 13.38
N SER A 22 -4.41 11.23 12.09
CA SER A 22 -3.12 10.73 11.62
C SER A 22 -1.95 11.56 12.17
N ALA A 23 -2.07 12.90 12.15
CA ALA A 23 -1.07 13.81 12.71
C ALA A 23 -0.94 13.65 14.24
N VAL A 24 -2.05 13.52 14.96
CA VAL A 24 -2.08 13.32 16.42
C VAL A 24 -1.44 11.99 16.79
N ILE A 25 -1.71 10.90 16.06
CA ILE A 25 -1.04 9.61 16.29
C ILE A 25 0.48 9.77 16.12
N GLY A 26 0.93 10.45 15.07
CA GLY A 26 2.34 10.70 14.81
C GLY A 26 3.02 11.52 15.92
N LEU A 27 2.40 12.62 16.32
CA LEU A 27 2.91 13.50 17.37
C LEU A 27 2.89 12.82 18.75
N TYR A 28 1.84 12.07 19.08
CA TYR A 28 1.73 11.35 20.36
C TYR A 28 2.82 10.28 20.49
N ILE A 29 3.08 9.52 19.43
CA ILE A 29 4.14 8.52 19.40
C ILE A 29 5.52 9.18 19.46
N SER A 30 5.70 10.31 18.76
CA SER A 30 6.93 11.11 18.83
C SER A 30 7.22 11.61 20.24
N TYR A 31 6.21 12.16 20.92
CA TYR A 31 6.32 12.69 22.27
C TYR A 31 6.68 11.61 23.31
N LYS A 32 6.13 10.40 23.14
CA LYS A 32 6.36 9.27 24.07
C LYS A 32 7.64 8.47 23.76
N GLY A 33 8.22 8.63 22.56
CA GLY A 33 9.38 7.87 22.10
C GLY A 33 10.72 8.44 22.56
N SER A 34 11.75 7.58 22.64
CA SER A 34 13.13 8.04 22.85
C SER A 34 13.75 8.52 21.53
N LYS A 35 14.71 9.45 21.59
CA LYS A 35 15.37 10.04 20.41
C LYS A 35 16.46 9.17 19.76
N SER A 36 16.50 7.86 20.05
CA SER A 36 17.54 6.99 19.51
C SER A 36 17.30 6.68 18.02
N PRO A 37 18.35 6.60 17.17
CA PRO A 37 18.19 6.23 15.76
C PRO A 37 17.54 4.84 15.57
N GLU A 38 17.81 3.90 16.49
CA GLU A 38 17.21 2.56 16.45
C GLU A 38 15.71 2.60 16.76
N GLU A 39 15.26 3.46 17.68
CA GLU A 39 13.83 3.64 17.90
C GLU A 39 13.16 4.29 16.70
N PHE A 40 13.79 5.32 16.12
CA PHE A 40 13.25 6.06 15.00
C PHE A 40 13.11 5.19 13.74
N LEU A 41 14.15 4.39 13.42
CA LEU A 41 14.20 3.57 12.20
C LEU A 41 13.59 2.17 12.37
N MET A 42 13.71 1.56 13.55
CA MET A 42 13.36 0.14 13.77
C MET A 42 12.34 -0.07 14.88
N GLY A 43 11.89 0.97 15.56
CA GLY A 43 10.91 0.86 16.64
C GLY A 43 11.38 0.02 17.82
N ASN A 44 12.70 -0.02 18.08
CA ASN A 44 13.36 -0.92 19.03
C ASN A 44 13.05 -2.40 18.80
N ARG A 45 12.66 -2.77 17.57
CA ARG A 45 12.27 -4.13 17.18
C ARG A 45 11.23 -4.74 18.12
N SER A 46 10.32 -3.91 18.63
CA SER A 46 9.38 -4.26 19.70
C SER A 46 7.93 -4.28 19.24
N LEU A 47 7.69 -4.09 17.94
CA LEU A 47 6.35 -3.97 17.40
C LEU A 47 5.60 -5.31 17.41
N LYS A 48 4.29 -5.21 17.63
CA LYS A 48 3.38 -6.36 17.57
C LYS A 48 3.15 -6.76 16.10
N PRO A 49 2.93 -8.06 15.80
CA PRO A 49 2.71 -8.52 14.42
C PRO A 49 1.52 -7.86 13.72
N LEU A 50 0.41 -7.66 14.44
CA LEU A 50 -0.84 -7.17 13.85
C LEU A 50 -0.73 -5.75 13.25
N PRO A 51 -0.25 -4.71 13.96
CA PRO A 51 -0.03 -3.40 13.35
C PRO A 51 0.94 -3.47 12.16
N VAL A 52 1.97 -4.30 12.24
CA VAL A 52 2.96 -4.47 11.17
C VAL A 52 2.32 -5.11 9.94
N SER A 53 1.51 -6.15 10.09
CA SER A 53 0.83 -6.80 8.97
C SER A 53 -0.19 -5.86 8.31
N LEU A 54 -0.96 -5.10 9.10
CA LEU A 54 -1.86 -4.06 8.57
C LEU A 54 -1.10 -2.99 7.81
N SER A 55 0.04 -2.51 8.33
CA SER A 55 0.88 -1.54 7.63
C SER A 55 1.48 -2.10 6.34
N LEU A 56 1.93 -3.36 6.33
CA LEU A 56 2.39 -4.04 5.11
C LEU A 56 1.28 -4.15 4.05
N ILE A 57 0.03 -4.44 4.45
CA ILE A 57 -1.12 -4.45 3.55
C ILE A 57 -1.43 -3.03 3.05
N THR A 58 -1.36 -2.03 3.93
CA THR A 58 -1.61 -0.63 3.57
C THR A 58 -0.65 -0.16 2.48
N SER A 59 0.62 -0.51 2.58
CA SER A 59 1.60 -0.16 1.53
C SER A 59 1.42 -0.90 0.21
N TYR A 60 0.66 -1.99 0.19
CA TYR A 60 0.25 -2.64 -1.05
C TYR A 60 -0.92 -1.90 -1.71
N ILE A 61 -1.86 -1.37 -0.90
CA ILE A 61 -3.05 -0.69 -1.40
C ILE A 61 -2.70 0.77 -1.74
N THR A 62 -2.25 0.96 -2.98
CA THR A 62 -2.00 2.28 -3.55
C THR A 62 -3.26 2.87 -4.19
N ALA A 63 -3.28 4.19 -4.44
CA ALA A 63 -4.34 4.82 -5.23
C ALA A 63 -4.53 4.16 -6.61
N ILE A 64 -3.43 3.67 -7.21
CA ILE A 64 -3.44 2.90 -8.47
C ILE A 64 -4.21 1.59 -8.28
N ALA A 65 -4.00 0.87 -7.18
CA ALA A 65 -4.73 -0.36 -6.91
C ALA A 65 -6.22 -0.11 -6.68
N LEU A 66 -6.57 0.94 -5.92
CA LEU A 66 -7.95 1.28 -5.58
C LEU A 66 -8.79 1.72 -6.79
N ILE A 67 -8.21 2.47 -7.73
CA ILE A 67 -8.95 2.99 -8.89
C ILE A 67 -8.72 2.10 -10.12
N GLY A 68 -7.49 1.62 -10.31
CA GLY A 68 -7.08 0.87 -11.49
C GLY A 68 -7.67 -0.53 -11.57
N PHE A 69 -7.65 -1.31 -10.49
CA PHE A 69 -8.20 -2.67 -10.53
C PHE A 69 -9.72 -2.69 -10.77
N PRO A 70 -10.53 -1.88 -10.07
CA PRO A 70 -11.97 -1.83 -10.36
C PRO A 70 -12.28 -1.32 -11.77
N ALA A 71 -11.54 -0.33 -12.27
CA ALA A 71 -11.71 0.17 -13.64
C ALA A 71 -11.39 -0.92 -14.67
N GLU A 72 -10.35 -1.73 -14.45
CA GLU A 72 -10.02 -2.86 -15.31
C GLU A 72 -11.10 -3.94 -15.26
N VAL A 73 -11.61 -4.27 -14.07
CA VAL A 73 -12.71 -5.25 -13.91
C VAL A 73 -13.98 -4.76 -14.61
N TYR A 74 -14.30 -3.47 -14.50
CA TYR A 74 -15.43 -2.86 -15.18
C TYR A 74 -15.30 -2.93 -16.70
N ALA A 75 -14.11 -2.65 -17.24
CA ALA A 75 -13.86 -2.61 -18.68
C ALA A 75 -13.65 -3.99 -19.31
N ASN A 76 -12.99 -4.92 -18.61
CA ASN A 76 -12.46 -6.17 -19.18
C ASN A 76 -12.85 -7.45 -18.41
N GLY A 77 -13.50 -7.36 -17.24
CA GLY A 77 -13.96 -8.51 -16.46
C GLY A 77 -13.00 -8.96 -15.33
N LEU A 78 -13.40 -10.01 -14.60
CA LEU A 78 -12.75 -10.48 -13.37
C LEU A 78 -11.44 -11.25 -13.56
N GLN A 79 -10.97 -11.46 -14.79
CA GLN A 79 -9.75 -12.22 -15.07
C GLN A 79 -8.54 -11.68 -14.30
N ILE A 80 -8.41 -10.34 -14.15
CA ILE A 80 -7.30 -9.72 -13.41
C ILE A 80 -7.29 -10.04 -11.90
N SER A 81 -8.45 -10.39 -11.31
CA SER A 81 -8.56 -10.68 -9.88
C SER A 81 -7.75 -11.90 -9.44
N THR A 82 -7.38 -12.78 -10.38
CA THR A 82 -6.54 -13.96 -10.14
C THR A 82 -5.10 -13.60 -9.74
N ILE A 83 -4.64 -12.36 -9.93
CA ILE A 83 -3.40 -11.81 -9.34
C ILE A 83 -3.38 -12.05 -7.83
N ALA A 84 -4.52 -11.92 -7.16
CA ALA A 84 -4.66 -12.10 -5.72
C ALA A 84 -4.27 -13.51 -5.25
N LEU A 85 -4.34 -14.53 -6.12
CA LEU A 85 -3.93 -15.90 -5.81
C LEU A 85 -2.40 -16.08 -5.81
N GLY A 86 -1.68 -15.29 -6.61
CA GLY A 86 -0.22 -15.29 -6.64
C GLY A 86 0.41 -14.65 -5.39
N CYS A 87 -0.27 -13.66 -4.80
CA CYS A 87 0.23 -12.92 -3.64
C CYS A 87 0.48 -13.81 -2.39
N PRO A 88 -0.46 -14.67 -1.94
CA PRO A 88 -0.23 -15.61 -0.84
C PRO A 88 0.95 -16.56 -1.07
N LEU A 89 1.11 -17.06 -2.30
CA LEU A 89 2.23 -17.95 -2.64
C LEU A 89 3.58 -17.24 -2.48
N ALA A 90 3.66 -15.97 -2.89
CA ALA A 90 4.85 -15.16 -2.70
C ALA A 90 5.12 -14.84 -1.22
N ILE A 91 4.08 -14.62 -0.42
CA ILE A 91 4.21 -14.43 1.04
C ILE A 91 4.77 -15.70 1.68
N ILE A 92 4.19 -16.87 1.37
CA ILE A 92 4.67 -18.16 1.87
C ILE A 92 6.13 -18.36 1.47
N PHE A 93 6.46 -18.20 0.19
CA PHE A 93 7.83 -18.31 -0.30
C PHE A 93 8.79 -17.36 0.44
N SER A 94 8.42 -16.09 0.56
CA SER A 94 9.23 -15.08 1.25
C SER A 94 9.43 -15.43 2.73
N SER A 95 8.42 -15.97 3.41
CA SER A 95 8.48 -16.33 4.83
C SER A 95 9.41 -17.51 5.16
N TYR A 96 9.60 -18.42 4.20
CA TYR A 96 10.45 -19.60 4.35
C TYR A 96 11.86 -19.38 3.82
N PHE A 97 12.01 -18.68 2.69
CA PHE A 97 13.31 -18.55 2.01
C PHE A 97 14.01 -17.21 2.26
N LEU A 98 13.27 -16.09 2.20
CA LEU A 98 13.88 -14.76 2.31
C LEU A 98 13.99 -14.29 3.77
N LEU A 99 12.93 -14.49 4.55
CA LEU A 99 12.83 -14.00 5.91
C LEU A 99 13.94 -14.51 6.84
N PRO A 100 14.33 -15.81 6.85
CA PRO A 100 15.40 -16.29 7.72
C PRO A 100 16.76 -15.66 7.40
N VAL A 101 17.03 -15.37 6.13
CA VAL A 101 18.28 -14.75 5.67
C VAL A 101 18.28 -13.26 6.02
N LEU A 102 17.26 -12.52 5.60
CA LEU A 102 17.24 -11.06 5.76
C LEU A 102 17.10 -10.63 7.22
N TYR A 103 16.27 -11.34 8.00
CA TYR A 103 16.04 -11.00 9.40
C TYR A 103 17.27 -11.27 10.28
N SER A 104 18.00 -12.37 10.03
CA SER A 104 19.16 -12.76 10.84
C SER A 104 20.33 -11.78 10.71
N LEU A 105 20.45 -11.11 9.57
CA LEU A 105 21.49 -10.11 9.30
C LEU A 105 21.29 -8.79 10.06
N LYS A 106 20.09 -8.55 10.61
CA LYS A 106 19.72 -7.34 11.38
C LYS A 106 20.05 -6.02 10.66
N LEU A 107 20.06 -6.01 9.33
CA LEU A 107 20.40 -4.84 8.52
C LEU A 107 19.43 -3.69 8.74
N THR A 108 19.94 -2.46 8.64
CA THR A 108 19.10 -1.26 8.63
C THR A 108 18.64 -0.96 7.21
N SER A 109 19.48 -1.24 6.21
CA SER A 109 19.16 -1.08 4.79
C SER A 109 19.32 -2.38 4.02
N ILE A 110 18.37 -2.71 3.14
CA ILE A 110 18.50 -3.83 2.21
C ILE A 110 19.71 -3.67 1.27
N ASN A 111 20.14 -2.44 1.01
CA ASN A 111 21.32 -2.18 0.18
C ASN A 111 22.62 -2.66 0.85
N GLU A 112 22.65 -2.81 2.18
CA GLU A 112 23.78 -3.42 2.90
C GLU A 112 23.93 -4.89 2.54
N TYR A 113 22.83 -5.59 2.26
CA TYR A 113 22.86 -6.98 1.83
C TYR A 113 23.63 -7.13 0.50
N ILE A 114 23.47 -6.18 -0.43
CA ILE A 114 24.20 -6.17 -1.70
C ILE A 114 25.70 -6.07 -1.45
N GLU A 115 26.14 -5.20 -0.54
CA GLU A 115 27.56 -5.08 -0.20
C GLU A 115 28.08 -6.38 0.43
N LEU A 116 27.33 -6.98 1.37
CA LEU A 116 27.73 -8.25 2.00
C LEU A 116 27.81 -9.40 0.99
N ARG A 117 26.86 -9.47 0.05
CA ARG A 117 26.77 -10.58 -0.91
C ARG A 117 27.77 -10.49 -2.06
N PHE A 118 28.00 -9.28 -2.58
CA PHE A 118 28.85 -9.03 -3.75
C PHE A 118 30.20 -8.40 -3.41
N LYS A 119 30.44 -8.07 -2.12
CA LYS A 119 31.69 -7.46 -1.62
C LYS A 119 32.07 -6.17 -2.36
N SER A 120 31.09 -5.42 -2.85
CA SER A 120 31.30 -4.22 -3.68
C SER A 120 30.52 -3.01 -3.15
N LYS A 121 31.26 -2.04 -2.62
CA LYS A 121 30.71 -0.73 -2.18
C LYS A 121 30.17 0.09 -3.34
N ARG A 122 30.81 0.00 -4.52
CA ARG A 122 30.35 0.70 -5.74
C ARG A 122 28.98 0.21 -6.17
N LEU A 123 28.76 -1.12 -6.15
CA LEU A 123 27.47 -1.70 -6.50
C LEU A 123 26.38 -1.26 -5.50
N ARG A 124 26.66 -1.29 -4.19
CA ARG A 124 25.75 -0.77 -3.17
C ARG A 124 25.35 0.68 -3.44
N PHE A 125 26.31 1.54 -3.79
CA PHE A 125 26.04 2.95 -4.05
C PHE A 125 25.16 3.17 -5.28
N VAL A 126 25.43 2.45 -6.38
CA VAL A 126 24.61 2.52 -7.59
C VAL A 126 23.19 2.04 -7.33
N ILE A 127 23.01 0.90 -6.66
CA ILE A 127 21.67 0.38 -6.34
C ILE A 127 20.94 1.34 -5.39
N PHE A 128 21.63 1.90 -4.39
CA PHE A 128 21.06 2.92 -3.52
C PHE A 128 20.51 4.12 -4.30
N LEU A 129 21.28 4.66 -5.25
CA LEU A 129 20.84 5.78 -6.09
C LEU A 129 19.60 5.42 -6.92
N LEU A 130 19.59 4.24 -7.54
CA LEU A 130 18.45 3.76 -8.32
C LEU A 130 17.21 3.56 -7.45
N SER A 131 17.35 2.95 -6.28
CA SER A 131 16.27 2.77 -5.32
C SER A 131 15.72 4.10 -4.82
N MET A 132 16.59 5.08 -4.58
CA MET A 132 16.18 6.42 -4.13
C MET A 132 15.43 7.18 -5.23
N ALA A 133 15.93 7.16 -6.47
CA ALA A 133 15.25 7.76 -7.62
C ALA A 133 13.86 7.14 -7.84
N LYS A 134 13.79 5.80 -7.79
CA LYS A 134 12.53 5.06 -7.86
C LYS A 134 11.56 5.47 -6.74
N ALA A 135 12.03 5.53 -5.51
CA ALA A 135 11.20 5.89 -4.36
C ALA A 135 10.65 7.32 -4.48
N LEU A 136 11.46 8.28 -4.93
CA LEU A 136 11.02 9.67 -5.16
C LEU A 136 9.93 9.74 -6.23
N ALA A 137 10.12 9.06 -7.37
CA ALA A 137 9.13 9.02 -8.44
C ALA A 137 7.81 8.37 -7.97
N ALA A 138 7.90 7.23 -7.27
CA ALA A 138 6.73 6.53 -6.76
C ALA A 138 5.95 7.35 -5.72
N ASN A 139 6.63 8.01 -4.79
CA ASN A 139 5.99 8.89 -3.80
C ASN A 139 5.36 10.14 -4.46
N GLY A 140 5.99 10.70 -5.49
CA GLY A 140 5.42 11.82 -6.26
C GLY A 140 4.11 11.44 -6.94
N ILE A 141 4.08 10.30 -7.64
CA ILE A 141 2.85 9.77 -8.27
C ILE A 141 1.80 9.44 -7.19
N GLY A 142 2.24 8.85 -6.08
CA GLY A 142 1.39 8.51 -4.95
C GLY A 142 0.73 9.72 -4.29
N LEU A 143 1.41 10.86 -4.22
CA LEU A 143 0.86 12.12 -3.73
C LEU A 143 -0.06 12.78 -4.77
N TYR A 144 0.28 12.67 -6.06
CA TYR A 144 -0.47 13.32 -7.13
C TYR A 144 -1.90 12.79 -7.27
N ALA A 145 -2.09 11.47 -7.27
CA ALA A 145 -3.40 10.84 -7.42
C ALA A 145 -4.48 11.35 -6.43
N PRO A 146 -4.26 11.36 -5.09
CA PRO A 146 -5.24 11.89 -4.15
C PRO A 146 -5.41 13.41 -4.28
N THR A 147 -4.39 14.16 -4.71
CA THR A 147 -4.52 15.62 -4.89
C THR A 147 -5.40 16.00 -6.06
N ILE A 148 -5.38 15.22 -7.15
CA ILE A 148 -6.34 15.38 -8.25
C ILE A 148 -7.75 15.11 -7.77
N ALA A 149 -7.96 13.96 -7.11
CA ALA A 149 -9.26 13.59 -6.57
C ALA A 149 -9.78 14.64 -5.58
N LEU A 150 -8.90 15.22 -4.73
CA LEU A 150 -9.26 16.31 -3.84
C LEU A 150 -9.60 17.59 -4.61
N SER A 151 -8.82 17.97 -5.62
CA SER A 151 -9.09 19.18 -6.43
C SER A 151 -10.34 19.07 -7.33
N SER A 152 -10.83 17.86 -7.63
CA SER A 152 -12.08 17.69 -8.37
C SER A 152 -13.32 17.87 -7.49
N VAL A 153 -13.17 17.75 -6.17
CA VAL A 153 -14.29 17.85 -5.20
C VAL A 153 -14.16 19.04 -4.25
N THR A 154 -12.99 19.66 -4.19
CA THR A 154 -12.72 20.92 -3.50
C THR A 154 -12.37 21.96 -4.54
N ASN A 155 -12.86 23.19 -4.40
CA ASN A 155 -12.50 24.32 -5.27
C ASN A 155 -11.05 24.80 -5.09
N LEU A 156 -10.16 23.92 -4.60
CA LEU A 156 -8.74 24.16 -4.42
C LEU A 156 -7.98 23.78 -5.69
N SER A 157 -6.99 24.60 -6.05
CA SER A 157 -6.06 24.22 -7.12
C SER A 157 -5.28 22.96 -6.72
N THR A 158 -5.00 22.08 -7.69
CA THR A 158 -4.23 20.85 -7.47
C THR A 158 -2.88 21.13 -6.81
N LEU A 159 -2.23 22.25 -7.18
CA LEU A 159 -0.95 22.67 -6.61
C LEU A 159 -1.06 23.01 -5.11
N ASN A 160 -2.12 23.73 -4.69
CA ASN A 160 -2.35 24.02 -3.27
C ASN A 160 -2.62 22.72 -2.48
N SER A 161 -3.41 21.82 -3.05
CA SER A 161 -3.67 20.50 -2.46
C SER A 161 -2.38 19.68 -2.28
N ILE A 162 -1.47 19.69 -3.27
CA ILE A 162 -0.15 19.05 -3.18
C ILE A 162 0.65 19.61 -2.00
N PHE A 163 0.73 20.94 -1.86
CA PHE A 163 1.48 21.55 -0.76
C PHE A 163 0.89 21.21 0.60
N ILE A 164 -0.43 21.31 0.77
CA ILE A 164 -1.10 21.03 2.05
C ILE A 164 -0.89 19.57 2.46
N LEU A 165 -1.23 18.63 1.57
CA LEU A 165 -1.08 17.19 1.84
C LEU A 165 0.40 16.82 2.04
N GLY A 166 1.29 17.33 1.18
CA GLY A 166 2.72 17.07 1.26
C GLY A 166 3.33 17.55 2.58
N ILE A 167 2.99 18.76 3.04
CA ILE A 167 3.48 19.31 4.31
C ILE A 167 2.95 18.49 5.48
N ILE A 168 1.64 18.20 5.54
CA ILE A 168 1.05 17.42 6.64
C ILE A 168 1.70 16.02 6.70
N CYS A 169 1.78 15.33 5.57
CA CYS A 169 2.40 14.00 5.46
C CYS A 169 3.86 14.00 5.86
N THR A 170 4.62 15.02 5.43
CA THR A 170 6.04 15.16 5.79
C THR A 170 6.21 15.41 7.27
N LEU A 171 5.42 16.31 7.87
CA LEU A 171 5.54 16.67 9.28
C LEU A 171 5.27 15.47 10.18
N TYR A 172 4.12 14.80 10.05
CA TYR A 172 3.81 13.69 10.97
C TYR A 172 4.75 12.49 10.78
N SER A 173 5.21 12.24 9.55
CA SER A 173 6.16 11.15 9.26
C SER A 173 7.56 11.47 9.79
N SER A 174 8.00 12.73 9.68
CA SER A 174 9.33 13.16 10.15
C SER A 174 9.44 13.14 11.67
N PHE A 175 8.37 13.47 12.39
CA PHE A 175 8.40 13.47 13.85
C PHE A 175 8.22 12.07 14.46
N GLY A 176 7.38 11.22 13.86
CA GLY A 176 6.92 10.00 14.50
C GLY A 176 7.78 8.74 14.27
N GLY A 177 8.65 8.73 13.26
CA GLY A 177 9.46 7.56 12.90
C GLY A 177 8.62 6.33 12.51
N ILE A 178 9.25 5.16 12.43
CA ILE A 178 8.59 3.94 11.91
C ILE A 178 7.39 3.49 12.76
N LYS A 179 7.43 3.71 14.08
CA LYS A 179 6.32 3.36 14.97
C LYS A 179 5.07 4.15 14.62
N ALA A 180 5.22 5.46 14.43
CA ALA A 180 4.10 6.31 14.04
C ALA A 180 3.53 5.90 12.68
N VAL A 181 4.40 5.72 11.69
CA VAL A 181 4.00 5.32 10.34
C VAL A 181 3.17 4.04 10.38
N ILE A 182 3.58 3.03 11.14
CA ILE A 182 2.84 1.76 11.22
C ILE A 182 1.45 1.93 11.87
N TRP A 183 1.33 2.78 12.89
CA TRP A 183 0.05 3.04 13.54
C TRP A 183 -0.87 3.92 12.69
N THR A 184 -0.33 4.92 12.01
CA THR A 184 -1.10 5.73 11.05
C THR A 184 -1.58 4.87 9.89
N ASP A 185 -0.74 3.98 9.36
CA ASP A 185 -1.12 3.06 8.29
C ASP A 185 -2.27 2.14 8.72
N ALA A 186 -2.19 1.56 9.93
CA ALA A 186 -3.24 0.68 10.44
C ALA A 186 -4.60 1.40 10.58
N PHE A 187 -4.58 2.66 11.02
CA PHE A 187 -5.77 3.51 11.07
C PHE A 187 -6.29 3.80 9.65
N GLN A 188 -5.42 4.24 8.74
CA GLN A 188 -5.78 4.58 7.36
C GLN A 188 -6.35 3.38 6.60
N PHE A 189 -5.78 2.19 6.78
CA PHE A 189 -6.31 0.95 6.23
C PHE A 189 -7.72 0.64 6.72
N SER A 190 -7.98 0.85 8.01
CA SER A 190 -9.31 0.62 8.59
C SER A 190 -10.34 1.57 7.95
N VAL A 191 -10.00 2.85 7.79
CA VAL A 191 -10.85 3.84 7.10
C VAL A 191 -11.08 3.45 5.64
N MET A 192 -10.02 3.05 4.93
CA MET A 192 -10.11 2.60 3.54
C MET A 192 -10.99 1.37 3.37
N LEU A 193 -10.87 0.38 4.27
CA LEU A 193 -11.67 -0.84 4.24
C LEU A 193 -13.16 -0.53 4.46
N ILE A 194 -13.48 0.30 5.46
CA ILE A 194 -14.86 0.74 5.73
C ILE A 194 -15.42 1.50 4.51
N GLY A 195 -14.64 2.42 3.94
CA GLY A 195 -15.03 3.19 2.76
C GLY A 195 -15.33 2.27 1.56
N LEU A 196 -14.44 1.32 1.27
CA LEU A 196 -14.62 0.38 0.16
C LEU A 196 -15.84 -0.51 0.37
N MET A 197 -16.04 -1.05 1.57
CA MET A 197 -17.22 -1.87 1.89
C MET A 197 -18.52 -1.06 1.78
N THR A 198 -18.48 0.23 2.16
CA THR A 198 -19.63 1.13 2.01
C THR A 198 -19.97 1.37 0.55
N VAL A 199 -18.96 1.65 -0.29
CA VAL A 199 -19.15 1.85 -1.74
C VAL A 199 -19.73 0.60 -2.39
N VAL A 200 -19.21 -0.59 -2.07
CA VAL A 200 -19.75 -1.86 -2.58
C VAL A 200 -21.18 -2.09 -2.09
N GLY A 201 -21.46 -1.85 -0.81
CA GLY A 201 -22.78 -2.02 -0.22
C GLY A 201 -23.84 -1.14 -0.87
N VAL A 202 -23.56 0.17 -0.97
CA VAL A 202 -24.47 1.15 -1.61
C VAL A 202 -24.62 0.85 -3.11
N GLY A 203 -23.53 0.50 -3.80
CA GLY A 203 -23.57 0.15 -5.21
C GLY A 203 -24.43 -1.09 -5.48
N CYS A 204 -24.32 -2.11 -4.64
CA CYS A 204 -25.18 -3.29 -4.76
C CYS A 204 -26.64 -2.98 -4.43
N ASP A 205 -26.92 -2.17 -3.40
CA ASP A 205 -28.28 -1.77 -3.04
C ASP A 205 -28.98 -1.00 -4.18
N GLN A 206 -28.27 -0.06 -4.80
CA GLN A 206 -28.76 0.71 -5.96
C GLN A 206 -29.05 -0.16 -7.19
N ASN A 207 -28.35 -1.28 -7.33
CA ASN A 207 -28.57 -2.25 -8.42
C ASN A 207 -29.65 -3.30 -8.09
N GLY A 208 -30.41 -3.16 -7.00
CA GLY A 208 -31.43 -4.14 -6.60
C GLY A 208 -30.91 -5.30 -5.78
N GLY A 209 -29.68 -5.20 -5.27
CA GLY A 209 -29.03 -6.16 -4.38
C GLY A 209 -27.78 -6.81 -4.98
N VAL A 210 -27.08 -7.57 -4.14
CA VAL A 210 -25.85 -8.28 -4.54
C VAL A 210 -26.11 -9.33 -5.61
N ILE A 211 -27.24 -10.04 -5.51
CA ILE A 211 -27.61 -11.10 -6.46
C ILE A 211 -27.87 -10.50 -7.84
N GLU A 212 -28.64 -9.42 -7.91
CA GLU A 212 -28.93 -8.73 -9.17
C GLU A 212 -27.65 -8.14 -9.78
N THR A 213 -26.77 -7.56 -8.96
CA THR A 213 -25.47 -7.07 -9.41
C THR A 213 -24.63 -8.18 -10.06
N LEU A 214 -24.61 -9.39 -9.46
CA LEU A 214 -23.90 -10.54 -10.03
C LEU A 214 -24.60 -11.07 -11.29
N HIS A 215 -25.93 -11.02 -11.35
CA HIS A 215 -26.69 -11.41 -12.52
C HIS A 215 -26.35 -10.51 -13.72
N VAL A 216 -26.42 -9.19 -13.55
CA VAL A 216 -26.02 -8.20 -14.57
C VAL A 216 -24.55 -8.37 -14.98
N ALA A 217 -23.66 -8.61 -14.02
CA ALA A 217 -22.25 -8.87 -14.32
C ALA A 217 -22.05 -10.16 -15.13
N SER A 218 -22.87 -11.18 -14.90
CA SER A 218 -22.88 -12.44 -15.65
C SER A 218 -23.34 -12.23 -17.09
N GLU A 219 -24.47 -11.53 -17.27
CA GLU A 219 -25.00 -11.20 -18.61
C GLU A 219 -24.01 -10.35 -19.41
N GLY A 220 -23.31 -9.42 -18.74
CA GLY A 220 -22.25 -8.61 -19.33
C GLY A 220 -20.93 -9.37 -19.59
N GLY A 221 -20.87 -10.68 -19.33
CA GLY A 221 -19.67 -11.50 -19.53
C GLY A 221 -18.49 -11.12 -18.63
N ARG A 222 -18.74 -10.43 -17.50
CA ARG A 222 -17.68 -9.91 -16.62
C ARG A 222 -17.22 -10.91 -15.57
N LEU A 223 -17.97 -11.99 -15.36
CA LEU A 223 -17.68 -12.98 -14.32
C LEU A 223 -16.64 -14.05 -14.70
N GLU A 224 -16.17 -14.08 -15.96
CA GLU A 224 -15.12 -15.01 -16.36
C GLU A 224 -13.82 -14.69 -15.61
N MET A 225 -13.43 -15.56 -14.68
CA MET A 225 -12.23 -15.39 -13.87
C MET A 225 -11.06 -16.24 -14.38
N PHE A 226 -11.33 -17.45 -14.87
CA PHE A 226 -10.31 -18.47 -15.15
C PHE A 226 -10.12 -18.71 -16.65
N ASN A 227 -9.45 -17.79 -17.34
CA ASN A 227 -9.02 -18.01 -18.71
C ASN A 227 -7.72 -18.84 -18.73
N MET A 228 -7.82 -20.13 -19.08
CA MET A 228 -6.69 -21.08 -19.09
C MET A 228 -5.90 -21.09 -20.40
N SER A 229 -6.10 -20.11 -21.28
CA SER A 229 -5.32 -19.99 -22.52
C SER A 229 -3.82 -19.83 -22.22
N LEU A 230 -2.98 -20.50 -23.01
CA LEU A 230 -1.52 -20.37 -22.95
C LEU A 230 -0.99 -19.36 -23.98
N SER A 231 -1.88 -18.72 -24.75
CA SER A 231 -1.48 -17.76 -25.77
C SER A 231 -0.92 -16.47 -25.13
N PRO A 232 0.29 -16.03 -25.53
CA PRO A 232 0.88 -14.78 -25.01
C PRO A 232 0.18 -13.52 -25.54
N PHE A 233 -0.71 -13.65 -26.53
CA PHE A 233 -1.46 -12.53 -27.11
C PHE A 233 -2.73 -12.20 -26.31
N VAL A 234 -3.12 -13.06 -25.36
CA VAL A 234 -4.28 -12.82 -24.51
C VAL A 234 -3.89 -11.89 -23.37
N ARG A 235 -4.66 -10.81 -23.19
CA ARG A 235 -4.43 -9.76 -22.19
C ARG A 235 -4.22 -10.35 -20.79
N HIS A 236 -5.20 -11.13 -20.31
CA HIS A 236 -5.16 -11.77 -19.00
C HIS A 236 -5.48 -13.26 -19.13
N THR A 237 -4.52 -14.09 -18.79
CA THR A 237 -4.72 -15.52 -18.59
C THR A 237 -4.48 -15.82 -17.12
N PHE A 238 -5.10 -16.88 -16.60
CA PHE A 238 -4.92 -17.32 -15.21
C PHE A 238 -3.43 -17.48 -14.87
N LEU A 239 -2.66 -18.09 -15.77
CA LEU A 239 -1.23 -18.30 -15.53
C LEU A 239 -0.45 -16.98 -15.53
N ASN A 240 -0.67 -16.09 -16.50
CA ASN A 240 0.07 -14.83 -16.60
C ASN A 240 -0.17 -13.94 -15.37
N THR A 241 -1.44 -13.75 -15.01
CA THR A 241 -1.86 -12.93 -13.86
C THR A 241 -1.42 -13.52 -12.51
N MET A 242 -1.53 -14.83 -12.32
CA MET A 242 -1.05 -15.49 -11.11
C MET A 242 0.48 -15.38 -10.96
N VAL A 243 1.23 -15.65 -12.04
CA VAL A 243 2.70 -15.51 -12.06
C VAL A 243 3.10 -14.05 -11.82
N PHE A 244 2.40 -13.11 -12.44
CA PHE A 244 2.59 -11.68 -12.20
C PHE A 244 2.38 -11.34 -10.72
N GLY A 245 1.27 -11.79 -10.11
CA GLY A 245 1.00 -11.58 -8.68
C GLY A 245 2.10 -12.14 -7.78
N PHE A 246 2.60 -13.34 -8.10
CA PHE A 246 3.70 -13.95 -7.36
C PHE A 246 4.97 -13.09 -7.41
N PHE A 247 5.46 -12.73 -8.60
CA PHE A 247 6.70 -11.96 -8.73
C PHE A 247 6.54 -10.51 -8.25
N TYR A 248 5.36 -9.91 -8.46
CA TYR A 248 5.04 -8.58 -7.98
C TYR A 248 5.12 -8.51 -6.45
N GLN A 249 4.51 -9.48 -5.77
CA GLN A 249 4.52 -9.54 -4.32
C GLN A 249 5.89 -9.99 -3.77
N LEU A 250 6.59 -10.90 -4.45
CA LEU A 250 7.94 -11.33 -4.07
C LEU A 250 8.93 -10.16 -4.09
N ARG A 251 8.84 -9.27 -5.09
CA ARG A 251 9.65 -8.05 -5.18
C ARG A 251 9.48 -7.17 -3.95
N MET A 252 8.24 -7.02 -3.46
CA MET A 252 7.90 -6.21 -2.28
C MET A 252 8.59 -6.71 -1.01
N TYR A 253 8.84 -8.01 -0.86
CA TYR A 253 9.48 -8.57 0.33
C TYR A 253 10.99 -8.83 0.20
N SER A 254 11.53 -8.77 -1.03
CA SER A 254 12.95 -9.06 -1.31
C SER A 254 13.82 -7.83 -1.47
N SER A 255 13.28 -6.77 -2.09
CA SER A 255 14.07 -5.61 -2.54
C SER A 255 13.52 -4.26 -2.10
N GLU A 256 12.28 -4.19 -1.62
CA GLU A 256 11.70 -2.93 -1.14
C GLU A 256 12.08 -2.66 0.31
N GLN A 257 12.82 -1.57 0.51
CA GLN A 257 13.32 -1.14 1.81
C GLN A 257 12.18 -0.98 2.83
N VAL A 258 11.07 -0.33 2.45
CA VAL A 258 9.96 -0.01 3.37
C VAL A 258 9.38 -1.27 4.02
N ASN A 259 9.13 -2.30 3.22
CA ASN A 259 8.52 -3.54 3.71
C ASN A 259 9.50 -4.36 4.56
N ILE A 260 10.75 -4.48 4.11
CA ILE A 260 11.78 -5.23 4.84
C ILE A 260 12.07 -4.56 6.18
N GLN A 261 12.13 -3.23 6.22
CA GLN A 261 12.33 -2.48 7.45
C GLN A 261 11.22 -2.73 8.48
N ARG A 262 9.95 -2.76 8.04
CA ARG A 262 8.79 -3.07 8.88
C ARG A 262 8.82 -4.50 9.40
N ILE A 263 9.17 -5.47 8.55
CA ILE A 263 9.34 -6.87 8.94
C ILE A 263 10.44 -7.01 10.01
N CYS A 264 11.55 -6.31 9.85
CA CYS A 264 12.66 -6.32 10.81
C CYS A 264 12.38 -5.52 12.10
N ALA A 265 11.26 -4.79 12.18
CA ALA A 265 10.83 -4.01 13.35
C ALA A 265 10.01 -4.83 14.37
N VAL A 266 9.70 -6.10 14.09
CA VAL A 266 9.13 -7.03 15.08
C VAL A 266 10.23 -7.73 15.89
N LYS A 267 9.85 -8.33 17.03
CA LYS A 267 10.80 -8.89 18.02
C LYS A 267 11.46 -10.20 17.59
N SER A 268 10.77 -11.05 16.85
CA SER A 268 11.27 -12.38 16.50
C SER A 268 10.87 -12.81 15.10
N VAL A 269 11.65 -13.71 14.50
CA VAL A 269 11.32 -14.33 13.19
C VAL A 269 9.96 -15.03 13.23
N LYS A 270 9.60 -15.65 14.36
CA LYS A 270 8.27 -16.25 14.54
C LYS A 270 7.15 -15.21 14.48
N ASN A 271 7.38 -14.03 15.04
CA ASN A 271 6.46 -12.91 14.97
C ASN A 271 6.45 -12.24 13.59
N ALA A 272 7.57 -12.25 12.87
CA ALA A 272 7.66 -11.74 11.50
C ALA A 272 6.98 -12.66 10.47
N ARG A 273 6.89 -13.97 10.76
CA ARG A 273 6.21 -14.96 9.93
C ARG A 273 4.69 -14.97 10.15
N ARG A 274 4.23 -14.56 11.33
CA ARG A 274 2.80 -14.44 11.67
C ARG A 274 2.20 -13.19 11.07
#